data_AF-A0A1E1KUQ7-F1
#
_entry.id   AF-A0A1E1KUQ7-F1
#
_cell.length_a   1.000
_cell.length_b   1.000
_cell.length_c   1.000
_cell.angle_alpha   90.00
_cell.angle_beta   90.00
_cell.angle_gamma   90.00
#
_symmetry.space_group_name_H-M   'P 1'
#
loop_
_entity.id
_entity.type
_entity.pdbx_description
1 polymer ?
#
loop_
_entity_poly.entity_id
_entity_poly.type
_entity_poly.pdbx_seq_one_letter_code
_entity_poly.pdbx_strand_id
1 'polypeptide(L)'
;MFSDQSPGDTSSADDLLDQFGPQFDTQASKISSPSSEWYKWINNEARQRLLGGCFIFDIHQSMYHQQPRARAPRAELSSLLRKPCPENLWVASNPSEWQAQRSDSNPQPIHLIEQDIDSQAMCSTWSFNQTLVICWFVSRLPPQEDFTYPNEYLSQAPHPDIENFVDLFSAIPLAHSYMAMYHTPLRSLLAVAGDTWIFAQKISSPSAFHAAQLQLKTWSSSFAAAQATHHACQIIFQALSSPTVFSSDGIIASPVCCISDYWSLYVSALICWSFGHRYQDLPTNGTSGTLTRSNPSTQLRAVDTDDTPPPPTSDIRIKALTFVKEMLQLSTEELITSKARMKRETAGIIDAVRQQLELENVGNKCGLLVDSIVVLSKLRKTASKTHWF
;
A
#
# COMPACT_ATOMS: atom_id res chain seq x y z
N MET A 1 -32.55 -17.51 -41.50
CA MET A 1 -32.06 -18.64 -40.69
C MET A 1 -30.79 -18.18 -40.02
N PHE A 2 -30.92 -17.56 -38.85
CA PHE A 2 -29.81 -17.21 -37.98
C PHE A 2 -29.65 -18.36 -37.00
N SER A 3 -28.46 -18.95 -36.93
CA SER A 3 -28.14 -19.94 -35.90
C SER A 3 -27.45 -19.23 -34.74
N ASP A 4 -28.14 -19.24 -33.59
CA ASP A 4 -27.59 -19.00 -32.26
C ASP A 4 -26.43 -19.95 -31.99
N GLN A 5 -25.27 -19.41 -31.60
CA GLN A 5 -24.30 -20.15 -30.80
C GLN A 5 -24.14 -19.42 -29.47
N SER A 6 -24.73 -20.02 -28.44
CA SER A 6 -24.60 -19.63 -27.04
C SER A 6 -23.18 -19.92 -26.54
N PRO A 7 -22.53 -19.01 -25.80
CA PRO A 7 -21.22 -19.24 -25.23
C PRO A 7 -21.38 -19.86 -23.84
N GLY A 8 -21.35 -21.19 -23.75
CA GLY A 8 -21.42 -21.84 -22.46
C GLY A 8 -21.40 -23.35 -22.59
N ASP A 9 -20.24 -23.90 -22.94
CA ASP A 9 -19.89 -25.30 -22.68
C ASP A 9 -18.36 -25.45 -22.83
N THR A 10 -17.62 -25.14 -21.77
CA THR A 10 -16.27 -25.71 -21.56
C THR A 10 -16.35 -26.52 -20.26
N SER A 11 -16.23 -27.84 -20.41
CA SER A 11 -16.60 -28.82 -19.38
C SER A 11 -15.46 -29.19 -18.43
N SER A 12 -14.27 -28.60 -18.55
CA SER A 12 -13.17 -28.86 -17.63
C SER A 12 -12.16 -27.71 -17.55
N ALA A 13 -11.51 -27.57 -16.39
CA ALA A 13 -10.36 -26.68 -16.21
C ALA A 13 -9.16 -27.08 -17.10
N ASP A 14 -9.09 -28.36 -17.50
CA ASP A 14 -8.07 -28.87 -18.43
C ASP A 14 -8.32 -28.38 -19.87
N ASP A 15 -9.58 -28.21 -20.29
CA ASP A 15 -9.91 -27.65 -21.61
C ASP A 15 -9.50 -26.18 -21.74
N LEU A 16 -9.50 -25.45 -20.61
CA LEU A 16 -8.95 -24.09 -20.56
C LEU A 16 -7.42 -24.14 -20.65
N LEU A 17 -6.74 -25.07 -19.98
CA LEU A 17 -5.28 -25.16 -20.06
C LEU A 17 -4.77 -25.55 -21.46
N ASP A 18 -5.48 -26.38 -22.22
CA ASP A 18 -5.11 -26.68 -23.62
C ASP A 18 -5.40 -25.53 -24.59
N GLN A 19 -6.38 -24.66 -24.28
CA GLN A 19 -6.65 -23.45 -25.03
C GLN A 19 -5.70 -22.29 -24.66
N PHE A 20 -5.12 -22.31 -23.46
CA PHE A 20 -4.34 -21.20 -22.87
C PHE A 20 -2.89 -21.56 -22.49
N GLY A 21 -2.43 -22.80 -22.70
CA GLY A 21 -1.06 -23.25 -22.52
C GLY A 21 -0.16 -22.93 -23.72
N PRO A 22 1.18 -23.04 -23.58
CA PRO A 22 2.10 -22.84 -24.70
C PRO A 22 1.90 -23.96 -25.73
N GLN A 23 1.14 -23.67 -26.79
CA GLN A 23 1.03 -24.55 -27.94
C GLN A 23 2.40 -24.64 -28.64
N PHE A 24 3.05 -25.79 -28.52
CA PHE A 24 4.17 -26.15 -29.38
C PHE A 24 3.60 -26.53 -30.75
N ASP A 25 3.40 -25.51 -31.60
CA ASP A 25 2.92 -25.68 -32.97
C ASP A 25 3.91 -26.54 -33.78
N THR A 26 3.54 -27.79 -34.01
CA THR A 26 4.16 -28.63 -35.04
C THR A 26 3.25 -28.58 -36.26
N GLN A 27 3.77 -28.02 -37.36
CA GLN A 27 3.21 -27.91 -38.73
C GLN A 27 2.24 -26.74 -39.02
N ALA A 28 2.78 -25.69 -39.65
CA ALA A 28 2.72 -25.48 -41.11
C ALA A 28 2.85 -23.98 -41.42
N SER A 29 3.93 -23.63 -42.12
CA SER A 29 4.23 -22.28 -42.61
C SER A 29 3.11 -21.77 -43.51
N LYS A 30 2.19 -20.98 -42.95
CA LYS A 30 1.39 -20.00 -43.70
C LYS A 30 2.10 -18.68 -43.59
N ILE A 31 2.47 -18.10 -44.73
CA ILE A 31 3.02 -16.74 -44.84
C ILE A 31 2.07 -15.82 -44.09
N SER A 32 2.54 -15.40 -42.93
CA SER A 32 1.78 -14.69 -41.93
C SER A 32 1.92 -13.22 -42.29
N SER A 33 0.80 -12.56 -42.62
CA SER A 33 0.84 -11.14 -42.96
C SER A 33 1.26 -10.34 -41.71
N PRO A 34 2.04 -9.25 -41.84
CA PRO A 34 2.46 -8.44 -40.69
C PRO A 34 1.30 -8.01 -39.79
N SER A 35 0.12 -7.78 -40.37
CA SER A 35 -1.11 -7.50 -39.63
C SER A 35 -1.58 -8.69 -38.78
N SER A 36 -1.52 -9.91 -39.30
CA SER A 36 -1.89 -11.13 -38.57
C SER A 36 -0.95 -11.38 -37.37
N GLU A 37 0.35 -11.11 -37.53
CA GLU A 37 1.34 -11.22 -36.45
C GLU A 37 1.09 -10.20 -35.36
N TRP A 38 0.82 -8.95 -35.74
CA TRP A 38 0.52 -7.89 -34.79
C TRP A 38 -0.72 -8.22 -33.95
N TYR A 39 -1.81 -8.69 -34.56
CA TYR A 39 -3.01 -9.10 -33.82
C TYR A 39 -2.75 -10.28 -32.87
N LYS A 40 -2.00 -11.29 -33.31
CA LYS A 40 -1.60 -12.41 -32.44
C LYS A 40 -0.75 -11.92 -31.27
N TRP A 41 0.21 -11.04 -31.54
CA TRP A 41 1.06 -10.45 -30.52
C TRP A 41 0.26 -9.62 -29.51
N ILE A 42 -0.63 -8.72 -29.97
CA ILE A 42 -1.51 -7.93 -29.09
C ILE A 42 -2.31 -8.84 -28.17
N ASN A 43 -2.96 -9.88 -28.72
CA ASN A 43 -3.77 -10.79 -27.92
C ASN A 43 -2.94 -11.51 -26.86
N ASN A 44 -1.73 -11.96 -27.21
CA ASN A 44 -0.83 -12.62 -26.26
C ASN A 44 -0.35 -11.64 -25.18
N GLU A 45 0.07 -10.44 -25.56
CA GLU A 45 0.53 -9.40 -24.63
C GLU A 45 -0.59 -8.94 -23.70
N ALA A 46 -1.81 -8.75 -24.22
CA ALA A 46 -2.98 -8.38 -23.43
C ALA A 46 -3.30 -9.44 -22.36
N ARG A 47 -3.21 -10.73 -22.70
CA ARG A 47 -3.39 -11.83 -21.73
C ARG A 47 -2.30 -11.83 -20.67
N GLN A 48 -1.04 -11.58 -21.05
CA GLN A 48 0.08 -11.47 -20.11
C GLN A 48 -0.09 -10.29 -19.15
N ARG A 49 -0.46 -9.11 -19.66
CA ARG A 49 -0.75 -7.93 -18.83
C ARG A 49 -1.96 -8.15 -17.93
N LEU A 50 -3.02 -8.83 -18.41
CA LEU A 50 -4.16 -9.19 -17.56
C LEU A 50 -3.75 -10.13 -16.42
N LEU A 51 -2.98 -11.18 -16.70
CA LEU A 51 -2.45 -12.08 -15.68
C LEU A 51 -1.58 -11.34 -14.66
N GLY A 52 -0.67 -10.48 -15.13
CA GLY A 52 0.16 -9.63 -14.28
C GLY A 52 -0.68 -8.68 -13.42
N GLY A 53 -1.74 -8.09 -13.98
CA GLY A 53 -2.68 -7.23 -13.27
C GLY A 53 -3.44 -7.98 -12.16
N CYS A 54 -3.92 -9.19 -12.45
CA CYS A 54 -4.54 -10.06 -11.44
C CYS A 54 -3.55 -10.42 -10.32
N PHE A 55 -2.30 -10.70 -10.65
CA PHE A 55 -1.25 -10.98 -9.66
C PHE A 55 -0.94 -9.75 -8.79
N ILE A 56 -0.76 -8.58 -9.39
CA ILE A 56 -0.60 -7.30 -8.68
C ILE A 56 -1.79 -7.08 -7.73
N PHE A 57 -3.01 -7.31 -8.21
CA PHE A 57 -4.21 -7.17 -7.39
C PHE A 57 -4.23 -8.14 -6.20
N ASP A 58 -3.89 -9.41 -6.39
CA ASP A 58 -3.80 -10.41 -5.31
C ASP A 58 -2.80 -9.98 -4.22
N ILE A 59 -1.62 -9.49 -4.63
CA ILE A 59 -0.62 -8.94 -3.71
C ILE A 59 -1.13 -7.69 -2.98
N HIS A 60 -1.75 -6.74 -3.70
CA HIS A 60 -2.35 -5.57 -3.08
C HIS A 60 -3.43 -5.96 -2.05
N GLN A 61 -4.33 -6.89 -2.36
CA GLN A 61 -5.35 -7.36 -1.43
C GLN A 61 -4.72 -8.00 -0.19
N SER A 62 -3.66 -8.79 -0.38
CA SER A 62 -2.92 -9.40 0.72
C SER A 62 -2.29 -8.36 1.64
N MET A 63 -1.61 -7.35 1.07
CA MET A 63 -0.86 -6.36 1.85
C MET A 63 -1.76 -5.29 2.46
N TYR A 64 -2.68 -4.72 1.66
CA TYR A 64 -3.53 -3.60 2.07
C TYR A 64 -4.73 -4.04 2.89
N HIS A 65 -5.26 -5.25 2.66
CA HIS A 65 -6.50 -5.71 3.25
C HIS A 65 -6.36 -7.00 4.06
N GLN A 66 -5.12 -7.48 4.27
CA GLN A 66 -4.83 -8.72 5.01
C GLN A 66 -5.76 -9.86 4.58
N GLN A 67 -5.94 -10.00 3.26
CA GLN A 67 -6.71 -11.08 2.66
C GLN A 67 -5.77 -12.25 2.35
N PRO A 68 -6.23 -13.50 2.51
CA PRO A 68 -5.48 -14.65 2.03
C PRO A 68 -5.22 -14.54 0.53
N ARG A 69 -4.00 -14.85 0.10
CA ARG A 69 -3.66 -14.89 -1.33
C ARG A 69 -4.42 -16.00 -2.04
N ALA A 70 -4.95 -15.71 -3.22
CA ALA A 70 -5.64 -16.69 -4.04
C ALA A 70 -4.73 -17.85 -4.46
N ARG A 71 -3.43 -17.57 -4.66
CA ARG A 71 -2.40 -18.58 -4.90
C ARG A 71 -1.13 -18.21 -4.13
N ALA A 72 -0.73 -19.05 -3.18
CA ALA A 72 0.62 -18.98 -2.61
C ALA A 72 1.67 -19.11 -3.75
N PRO A 73 2.90 -18.60 -3.59
CA PRO A 73 3.93 -18.65 -4.63
C PRO A 73 4.30 -20.11 -4.85
N ARG A 74 3.64 -20.74 -5.82
CA ARG A 74 4.04 -22.04 -6.33
C ARG A 74 5.18 -21.78 -7.32
N ALA A 75 6.14 -22.71 -7.38
CA ALA A 75 7.18 -22.71 -8.40
C ALA A 75 6.63 -22.62 -9.84
N GLU A 76 5.34 -22.91 -10.04
CA GLU A 76 4.63 -22.78 -11.31
C GLU A 76 4.30 -21.32 -11.69
N LEU A 77 4.12 -20.40 -10.74
CA LEU A 77 3.82 -18.99 -11.04
C LEU A 77 5.05 -18.24 -11.58
N SER A 78 6.25 -18.67 -11.21
CA SER A 78 7.51 -18.06 -11.66
C SER A 78 7.76 -18.21 -13.16
N SER A 79 7.19 -19.25 -13.78
CA SER A 79 7.32 -19.52 -15.22
C SER A 79 6.19 -18.90 -16.03
N LEU A 80 5.04 -18.64 -15.39
CA LEU A 80 3.87 -18.02 -16.02
C LEU A 80 3.98 -16.50 -16.13
N LEU A 81 4.54 -15.84 -15.11
CA LEU A 81 4.73 -14.40 -15.12
C LEU A 81 5.93 -14.03 -15.99
N ARG A 82 5.66 -13.27 -17.05
CA ARG A 82 6.68 -12.74 -17.97
C ARG A 82 6.77 -11.24 -17.85
N LYS A 83 7.95 -10.69 -18.15
CA LYS A 83 8.11 -9.25 -18.30
C LYS A 83 7.26 -8.78 -19.48
N PRO A 84 6.29 -7.87 -19.24
CA PRO A 84 5.53 -7.29 -20.32
C PRO A 84 6.44 -6.47 -21.23
N CYS A 85 5.98 -6.27 -22.46
CA CYS A 85 6.73 -5.47 -23.43
C CYS A 85 6.96 -4.02 -22.93
N PRO A 86 8.02 -3.36 -23.41
CA PRO A 86 8.20 -1.92 -23.25
C PRO A 86 6.96 -1.12 -23.62
N GLU A 87 6.70 -0.02 -22.90
CA GLU A 87 5.45 0.73 -23.05
C GLU A 87 5.27 1.33 -24.45
N ASN A 88 6.35 1.72 -25.12
CA ASN A 88 6.32 2.19 -26.50
C ASN A 88 5.72 1.15 -27.46
N LEU A 89 6.05 -0.14 -27.28
CA LEU A 89 5.47 -1.21 -28.08
C LEU A 89 3.99 -1.41 -27.80
N TRP A 90 3.58 -1.27 -26.53
CA TRP A 90 2.18 -1.42 -26.13
C TRP A 90 1.28 -0.30 -26.68
N VAL A 91 1.78 0.93 -26.72
CA VAL A 91 1.02 2.09 -27.22
C VAL A 91 1.05 2.23 -28.75
N ALA A 92 1.79 1.37 -29.46
CA ALA A 92 1.86 1.39 -30.91
C ALA A 92 0.46 1.24 -31.52
N SER A 93 0.06 2.20 -32.35
CA SER A 93 -1.32 2.31 -32.82
C SER A 93 -1.61 1.46 -34.07
N ASN A 94 -0.56 0.96 -34.74
CA ASN A 94 -0.69 0.21 -35.98
C ASN A 94 0.46 -0.81 -36.15
N PRO A 95 0.29 -1.83 -37.03
CA PRO A 95 1.30 -2.86 -37.25
C PRO A 95 2.66 -2.32 -37.71
N SER A 96 2.68 -1.26 -38.52
CA SER A 96 3.92 -0.70 -39.09
C SER A 96 4.77 -0.04 -38.01
N GLU A 97 4.13 0.73 -37.11
CA GLU A 97 4.78 1.34 -35.95
C GLU A 97 5.32 0.28 -34.99
N TRP A 98 4.50 -0.73 -34.68
CA TRP A 98 4.92 -1.87 -33.85
C TRP A 98 6.14 -2.58 -34.45
N GLN A 99 6.13 -2.84 -35.76
CA GLN A 99 7.23 -3.53 -36.43
C GLN A 99 8.52 -2.69 -36.43
N ALA A 100 8.42 -1.37 -36.57
CA ALA A 100 9.56 -0.46 -36.53
C ALA A 100 10.20 -0.35 -35.13
N GLN A 101 9.40 -0.48 -34.08
CA GLN A 101 9.86 -0.39 -32.69
C GLN A 101 10.26 -1.74 -32.08
N ARG A 102 9.87 -2.84 -32.73
CA ARG A 102 10.15 -4.21 -32.25
C ARG A 102 11.65 -4.44 -32.23
N SER A 103 12.21 -4.53 -31.03
CA SER A 103 13.55 -5.05 -30.81
C SER A 103 13.50 -6.59 -30.76
N ASP A 104 14.60 -7.28 -31.05
CA ASP A 104 14.73 -8.76 -30.95
C ASP A 104 14.65 -9.30 -29.49
N SER A 105 14.16 -8.48 -28.57
CA SER A 105 14.03 -8.82 -27.16
C SER A 105 12.88 -9.81 -26.96
N ASN A 106 13.22 -11.07 -26.73
CA ASN A 106 12.24 -12.10 -26.37
C ASN A 106 11.66 -11.84 -24.97
N PRO A 107 10.36 -12.11 -24.75
CA PRO A 107 9.75 -12.00 -23.44
C PRO A 107 10.38 -13.02 -22.49
N GLN A 108 11.00 -12.53 -21.40
CA GLN A 108 11.64 -13.36 -20.40
C GLN A 108 10.73 -13.58 -19.18
N PRO A 109 10.74 -14.77 -18.56
CA PRO A 109 10.16 -14.99 -17.25
C PRO A 109 10.69 -14.01 -16.20
N ILE A 110 9.82 -13.58 -15.28
CA ILE A 110 10.15 -12.53 -14.31
C ILE A 110 11.29 -12.93 -13.35
N HIS A 111 11.39 -14.21 -13.00
CA HIS A 111 12.43 -14.72 -12.11
C HIS A 111 13.85 -14.61 -12.69
N LEU A 112 14.00 -14.58 -14.03
CA LEU A 112 15.32 -14.42 -14.66
C LEU A 112 15.80 -12.98 -14.61
N ILE A 113 14.89 -12.02 -14.45
CA ILE A 113 15.22 -10.60 -14.40
C ILE A 113 15.77 -10.21 -13.04
N GLU A 114 15.48 -10.99 -11.98
CA GLU A 114 16.00 -10.76 -10.63
C GLU A 114 17.52 -10.59 -10.59
N GLN A 115 18.26 -11.25 -11.49
CA GLN A 115 19.72 -11.25 -11.52
C GLN A 115 20.32 -9.95 -12.08
N ASP A 116 19.53 -9.16 -12.82
CA ASP A 116 19.98 -7.99 -13.58
C ASP A 116 19.30 -6.67 -13.12
N ILE A 117 18.56 -6.68 -12.01
CA ILE A 117 17.89 -5.46 -11.51
C ILE A 117 18.90 -4.58 -10.77
N ASP A 118 19.19 -3.41 -11.34
CA ASP A 118 19.86 -2.30 -10.65
C ASP A 118 18.81 -1.35 -10.04
N SER A 119 18.98 -0.99 -8.76
CA SER A 119 18.14 -0.04 -8.03
C SER A 119 18.00 1.30 -8.76
N GLN A 120 19.00 1.75 -9.53
CA GLN A 120 18.93 3.00 -10.30
C GLN A 120 18.03 2.90 -11.54
N ALA A 121 17.92 1.72 -12.16
CA ALA A 121 17.09 1.51 -13.35
C ALA A 121 15.59 1.55 -13.03
N MET A 122 15.22 1.23 -11.78
CA MET A 122 13.84 1.20 -11.29
C MET A 122 13.26 2.59 -10.96
N CYS A 123 14.09 3.64 -10.93
CA CYS A 123 13.67 5.01 -10.61
C CYS A 123 13.05 5.80 -11.79
N SER A 124 12.94 5.19 -12.98
CA SER A 124 12.24 5.81 -14.12
C SER A 124 10.72 5.73 -13.96
N THR A 125 9.95 6.51 -14.72
CA THR A 125 8.48 6.70 -14.60
C THR A 125 7.70 5.45 -14.20
N TRP A 126 6.79 5.59 -13.23
CA TRP A 126 5.93 4.53 -12.71
C TRP A 126 5.26 3.77 -13.86
N SER A 127 5.64 2.51 -14.03
CA SER A 127 5.12 1.65 -15.09
C SER A 127 4.51 0.39 -14.51
N PHE A 128 3.56 -0.19 -15.23
CA PHE A 128 2.98 -1.49 -14.93
C PHE A 128 4.07 -2.55 -14.64
N ASN A 129 5.17 -2.50 -15.39
CA ASN A 129 6.32 -3.40 -15.25
C ASN A 129 7.00 -3.28 -13.89
N GLN A 130 7.21 -2.06 -13.39
CA GLN A 130 7.82 -1.85 -12.07
C GLN A 130 6.92 -2.38 -10.96
N THR A 131 5.62 -2.08 -11.02
CA THR A 131 4.66 -2.60 -10.03
C THR A 131 4.63 -4.13 -10.03
N LEU A 132 4.68 -4.75 -11.22
CA LEU A 132 4.72 -6.21 -11.35
C LEU A 132 5.97 -6.80 -10.69
N VAL A 133 7.14 -6.20 -10.93
CA VAL A 133 8.42 -6.64 -10.33
C VAL A 133 8.41 -6.46 -8.81
N ILE A 134 7.95 -5.33 -8.30
CA ILE A 134 7.85 -5.10 -6.85
C ILE A 134 6.92 -6.16 -6.22
N CYS A 135 5.74 -6.39 -6.82
CA CYS A 135 4.79 -7.39 -6.34
C CYS A 135 5.38 -8.82 -6.37
N TRP A 136 6.24 -9.09 -7.36
CA TRP A 136 6.95 -10.36 -7.45
C TRP A 136 7.88 -10.58 -6.26
N PHE A 137 8.70 -9.61 -5.87
CA PHE A 137 9.53 -9.73 -4.67
C PHE A 137 8.69 -9.78 -3.38
N VAL A 138 7.62 -8.96 -3.28
CA VAL A 138 6.69 -9.01 -2.14
C VAL A 138 6.08 -10.40 -1.99
N SER A 139 5.83 -11.10 -3.10
CA SER A 139 5.22 -12.42 -3.07
C SER A 139 6.09 -13.46 -2.35
N ARG A 140 7.41 -13.24 -2.28
CA ARG A 140 8.40 -14.11 -1.65
C ARG A 140 8.61 -13.81 -0.16
N LEU A 141 8.03 -12.72 0.35
CA LEU A 141 8.14 -12.40 1.76
C LEU A 141 7.54 -13.54 2.61
N PRO A 142 8.13 -13.84 3.78
CA PRO A 142 7.60 -14.84 4.69
C PRO A 142 6.14 -14.55 5.09
N PRO A 143 5.27 -15.56 5.21
CA PRO A 143 3.90 -15.35 5.67
C PRO A 143 3.88 -14.89 7.15
N GLN A 144 2.96 -13.98 7.47
CA GLN A 144 2.79 -13.44 8.84
C GLN A 144 2.05 -14.39 9.80
N GLU A 145 1.34 -15.41 9.27
CA GLU A 145 0.34 -16.20 10.01
C GLU A 145 0.92 -17.44 10.74
N ASP A 146 2.12 -17.36 11.30
CA ASP A 146 2.58 -18.37 12.25
C ASP A 146 2.19 -17.96 13.68
N PHE A 147 1.22 -18.66 14.27
CA PHE A 147 0.70 -18.42 15.63
C PHE A 147 1.74 -18.61 16.73
N THR A 148 2.93 -19.11 16.40
CA THR A 148 4.07 -19.22 17.30
C THR A 148 4.94 -17.96 17.32
N TYR A 149 4.70 -16.99 16.43
CA TYR A 149 5.62 -15.88 16.16
C TYR A 149 4.91 -14.52 16.00
N PRO A 150 4.51 -13.87 17.10
CA PRO A 150 3.97 -12.51 17.04
C PRO A 150 5.09 -11.50 16.78
N ASN A 151 5.60 -11.36 15.55
CA ASN A 151 6.58 -10.31 15.19
C ASN A 151 7.83 -10.22 16.11
N GLU A 152 8.07 -11.24 16.93
CA GLU A 152 9.25 -11.39 17.78
C GLU A 152 10.35 -12.06 16.94
N TYR A 153 10.83 -11.37 15.90
CA TYR A 153 12.18 -11.65 15.44
C TYR A 153 13.16 -11.07 16.46
N LEU A 154 13.33 -11.83 17.55
CA LEU A 154 14.49 -11.82 18.44
C LEU A 154 15.66 -12.65 17.86
N SER A 155 15.58 -13.11 16.61
CA SER A 155 16.65 -13.87 15.95
C SER A 155 17.46 -12.98 15.01
N GLN A 156 18.43 -12.26 15.59
CA GLN A 156 19.80 -11.90 15.14
C GLN A 156 20.17 -11.63 13.66
N ALA A 157 19.33 -11.84 12.65
CA ALA A 157 19.56 -11.44 11.27
C ALA A 157 18.22 -11.29 10.51
N PRO A 158 18.02 -10.20 9.75
CA PRO A 158 16.82 -10.06 8.92
C PRO A 158 16.76 -11.16 7.85
N HIS A 159 15.54 -11.55 7.44
CA HIS A 159 15.37 -12.55 6.39
C HIS A 159 15.98 -12.03 5.08
N PRO A 160 16.75 -12.83 4.32
CA PRO A 160 17.46 -12.35 3.12
C PRO A 160 16.53 -11.75 2.08
N ASP A 161 15.32 -12.30 1.89
CA ASP A 161 14.32 -11.72 0.98
C ASP A 161 13.81 -10.35 1.43
N ILE A 162 13.76 -10.08 2.75
CA ILE A 162 13.37 -8.77 3.29
C ILE A 162 14.50 -7.75 3.06
N GLU A 163 15.75 -8.11 3.38
CA GLU A 163 16.91 -7.24 3.15
C GLU A 163 17.03 -6.87 1.68
N ASN A 164 17.03 -7.89 0.81
CA ASN A 164 17.11 -7.70 -0.63
C ASN A 164 15.98 -6.81 -1.15
N PHE A 165 14.75 -6.98 -0.65
CA PHE A 165 13.63 -6.11 -1.04
C PHE A 165 13.84 -4.65 -0.63
N VAL A 166 14.26 -4.42 0.62
CA VAL A 166 14.47 -3.07 1.14
C VAL A 166 15.63 -2.39 0.42
N ASP A 167 16.71 -3.10 0.12
CA ASP A 167 17.87 -2.56 -0.59
C ASP A 167 17.54 -2.18 -2.04
N LEU A 168 16.85 -3.08 -2.76
CA LEU A 168 16.48 -2.86 -4.16
C LEU A 168 15.48 -1.72 -4.34
N PHE A 169 14.53 -1.56 -3.42
CA PHE A 169 13.40 -0.64 -3.57
C PHE A 169 13.37 0.49 -2.52
N SER A 170 14.53 0.82 -1.94
CA SER A 170 14.70 1.81 -0.87
C SER A 170 14.19 3.22 -1.19
N ALA A 171 14.07 3.58 -2.47
CA ALA A 171 13.57 4.89 -2.91
C ALA A 171 12.10 4.87 -3.35
N ILE A 172 11.45 3.69 -3.39
CA ILE A 172 10.15 3.52 -4.04
C ILE A 172 9.01 3.63 -3.01
N PRO A 173 8.07 4.59 -3.16
CA PRO A 173 6.95 4.79 -2.21
C PRO A 173 6.09 3.54 -2.01
N LEU A 174 5.82 2.80 -3.09
CA LEU A 174 5.03 1.58 -3.06
C LEU A 174 5.71 0.49 -2.21
N ALA A 175 7.04 0.35 -2.30
CA ALA A 175 7.78 -0.62 -1.51
C ALA A 175 7.71 -0.29 -0.01
N HIS A 176 7.85 0.99 0.35
CA HIS A 176 7.62 1.43 1.73
C HIS A 176 6.18 1.18 2.18
N SER A 177 5.18 1.37 1.31
CA SER A 177 3.78 1.08 1.64
C SER A 177 3.59 -0.40 2.00
N TYR A 178 4.15 -1.30 1.18
CA TYR A 178 4.12 -2.73 1.46
C TYR A 178 4.85 -3.10 2.75
N MET A 179 6.05 -2.56 3.00
CA MET A 179 6.79 -2.87 4.23
C MET A 179 6.13 -2.30 5.49
N ALA A 180 5.55 -1.10 5.41
CA ALA A 180 4.78 -0.52 6.51
C ALA A 180 3.60 -1.43 6.89
N MET A 181 2.85 -1.93 5.90
CA MET A 181 1.75 -2.87 6.10
C MET A 181 2.23 -4.23 6.56
N TYR A 182 3.35 -4.71 6.01
CA TYR A 182 3.96 -6.00 6.37
C TYR A 182 4.30 -6.07 7.86
N HIS A 183 4.79 -4.97 8.42
CA HIS A 183 5.20 -4.93 9.82
C HIS A 183 4.07 -4.51 10.78
N THR A 184 2.84 -4.31 10.30
CA THR A 184 1.73 -3.74 11.10
C THR A 184 0.57 -4.74 11.24
N PRO A 185 0.02 -4.96 12.46
CA PRO A 185 -1.22 -5.69 12.65
C PRO A 185 -2.41 -4.81 12.22
N LEU A 186 -2.62 -4.70 10.91
CA LEU A 186 -3.48 -3.68 10.31
C LEU A 186 -4.93 -3.75 10.80
N ARG A 187 -5.51 -4.95 10.94
CA ARG A 187 -6.85 -5.12 11.52
C ARG A 187 -6.98 -4.52 12.92
N SER A 188 -5.99 -4.76 13.78
CA SER A 188 -6.01 -4.24 15.15
C SER A 188 -5.76 -2.74 15.19
N LEU A 189 -4.91 -2.22 14.31
CA LEU A 189 -4.70 -0.78 14.15
C LEU A 189 -5.99 -0.05 13.77
N LEU A 190 -6.68 -0.52 12.72
CA LEU A 190 -7.93 0.08 12.22
C LEU A 190 -9.05 -0.01 13.27
N ALA A 191 -9.16 -1.17 13.95
CA ALA A 191 -10.14 -1.37 15.02
C ALA A 191 -10.00 -0.33 16.13
N VAL A 192 -8.77 -0.15 16.62
CA VAL A 192 -8.48 0.79 17.70
C VAL A 192 -8.58 2.24 17.23
N ALA A 193 -8.27 2.54 15.96
CA ALA A 193 -8.44 3.87 15.39
C ALA A 193 -9.93 4.31 15.30
N GLY A 194 -10.86 3.35 15.33
CA GLY A 194 -12.30 3.60 15.43
C GLY A 194 -13.15 2.96 14.33
N ASP A 195 -12.57 2.10 13.50
CA ASP A 195 -13.30 1.37 12.47
C ASP A 195 -14.07 0.21 13.08
N THR A 196 -15.38 0.19 12.85
CA THR A 196 -16.26 -0.91 13.31
C THR A 196 -16.45 -1.98 12.25
N TRP A 197 -16.12 -1.67 11.00
CA TRP A 197 -16.13 -2.56 9.84
C TRP A 197 -14.76 -2.55 9.20
N ILE A 198 -14.07 -3.69 9.24
CA ILE A 198 -12.70 -3.84 8.76
C ILE A 198 -12.68 -4.94 7.74
N PHE A 199 -12.35 -4.61 6.49
CA PHE A 199 -12.29 -5.55 5.37
C PHE A 199 -13.56 -6.42 5.25
N ALA A 200 -14.72 -5.75 5.25
CA ALA A 200 -16.07 -6.34 5.21
C ALA A 200 -16.48 -7.17 6.44
N GLN A 201 -15.69 -7.14 7.52
CA GLN A 201 -16.00 -7.83 8.77
C GLN A 201 -16.31 -6.83 9.89
N LYS A 202 -17.49 -6.98 10.51
CA LYS A 202 -17.88 -6.12 11.63
C LYS A 202 -17.28 -6.64 12.94
N ILE A 203 -16.47 -5.81 13.62
CA ILE A 203 -16.04 -6.09 14.99
C ILE A 203 -17.22 -5.83 15.92
N SER A 204 -17.94 -6.90 16.23
CA SER A 204 -19.21 -6.82 16.96
C SER A 204 -19.07 -7.11 18.46
N SER A 205 -18.01 -7.81 18.88
CA SER A 205 -17.81 -8.19 20.28
C SER A 205 -16.84 -7.24 21.00
N PRO A 206 -17.17 -6.77 22.21
CA PRO A 206 -16.23 -6.04 23.05
C PRO A 206 -14.94 -6.81 23.34
N SER A 207 -15.00 -8.14 23.38
CA SER A 207 -13.82 -9.00 23.56
C SER A 207 -12.85 -8.93 22.38
N ALA A 208 -13.35 -8.87 21.13
CA ALA A 208 -12.50 -8.72 19.95
C ALA A 208 -11.82 -7.34 19.92
N PHE A 209 -12.55 -6.28 20.33
CA PHE A 209 -11.95 -4.96 20.47
C PHE A 209 -10.85 -4.92 21.54
N HIS A 210 -11.08 -5.51 22.71
CA HIS A 210 -10.04 -5.60 23.74
C HIS A 210 -8.82 -6.44 23.29
N ALA A 211 -9.05 -7.53 22.55
CA ALA A 211 -7.96 -8.30 21.97
C ALA A 211 -7.13 -7.47 20.97
N ALA A 212 -7.80 -6.68 20.12
CA ALA A 212 -7.15 -5.75 19.21
C ALA A 212 -6.34 -4.66 19.95
N GLN A 213 -6.89 -4.07 21.02
CA GLN A 213 -6.17 -3.12 21.87
C GLN A 213 -4.91 -3.74 22.48
N LEU A 214 -5.02 -4.94 23.05
CA LEU A 214 -3.90 -5.65 23.66
C LEU A 214 -2.81 -5.96 22.62
N GLN A 215 -3.21 -6.50 21.46
CA GLN A 215 -2.28 -6.81 20.38
C GLN A 215 -1.56 -5.55 19.89
N LEU A 216 -2.28 -4.44 19.69
CA LEU A 216 -1.69 -3.18 19.24
C LEU A 216 -0.75 -2.59 20.29
N LYS A 217 -1.09 -2.71 21.58
CA LYS A 217 -0.23 -2.28 22.69
C LYS A 217 1.09 -3.05 22.70
N THR A 218 1.03 -4.37 22.64
CA THR A 218 2.22 -5.23 22.55
C THR A 218 3.05 -4.91 21.31
N TRP A 219 2.39 -4.80 20.15
CA TRP A 219 3.07 -4.47 18.90
C TRP A 219 3.77 -3.11 18.96
N SER A 220 3.14 -2.06 19.51
CA SER A 220 3.68 -0.69 19.52
C SER A 220 5.06 -0.56 20.18
N SER A 221 5.44 -1.53 21.02
CA SER A 221 6.72 -1.60 21.72
C SER A 221 7.72 -2.60 21.10
N SER A 222 7.37 -3.21 19.97
CA SER A 222 8.17 -4.22 19.27
C SER A 222 9.10 -3.61 18.21
N PHE A 223 10.07 -4.41 17.75
CA PHE A 223 10.95 -4.04 16.64
C PHE A 223 10.18 -3.86 15.33
N ALA A 224 9.17 -4.71 15.07
CA ALA A 224 8.33 -4.59 13.88
C ALA A 224 7.60 -3.23 13.84
N ALA A 225 7.14 -2.71 14.98
CA ALA A 225 6.52 -1.40 14.98
C ALA A 225 7.51 -0.26 14.65
N ALA A 226 8.79 -0.41 14.98
CA ALA A 226 9.81 0.55 14.59
C ALA A 226 10.10 0.46 13.09
N GLN A 227 10.18 -0.75 12.52
CA GLN A 227 10.31 -0.96 11.07
C GLN A 227 9.13 -0.33 10.32
N ALA A 228 7.90 -0.64 10.75
CA ALA A 228 6.67 -0.08 10.19
C ALA A 228 6.69 1.46 10.22
N THR A 229 7.13 2.02 11.36
CA THR A 229 7.20 3.47 11.56
C THR A 229 8.24 4.12 10.67
N HIS A 230 9.41 3.52 10.50
CA HIS A 230 10.44 4.05 9.60
C HIS A 230 9.92 4.13 8.16
N HIS A 231 9.25 3.08 7.67
CA HIS A 231 8.62 3.09 6.35
C HIS A 231 7.45 4.08 6.23
N ALA A 232 6.59 4.17 7.25
CA ALA A 232 5.51 5.16 7.31
C ALA A 232 6.06 6.60 7.23
N CYS A 233 7.16 6.87 7.92
CA CYS A 233 7.87 8.14 7.86
C CYS A 233 8.39 8.45 6.45
N GLN A 234 8.93 7.48 5.70
CA GLN A 234 9.34 7.69 4.31
C GLN A 234 8.16 8.11 3.42
N ILE A 235 7.00 7.45 3.56
CA ILE A 235 5.78 7.77 2.80
C ILE A 235 5.32 9.19 3.11
N ILE A 236 5.21 9.53 4.40
CA ILE A 236 4.79 10.87 4.83
C ILE A 236 5.80 11.92 4.37
N PHE A 237 7.10 11.62 4.45
CA PHE A 237 8.16 12.52 3.99
C PHE A 237 8.00 12.84 2.50
N GLN A 238 7.83 11.82 1.66
CA GLN A 238 7.66 11.98 0.21
C GLN A 238 6.37 12.76 -0.12
N ALA A 239 5.25 12.42 0.50
CA ALA A 239 3.97 13.10 0.30
C ALA A 239 4.04 14.58 0.71
N LEU A 240 4.65 14.88 1.86
CA LEU A 240 4.73 16.24 2.38
C LEU A 240 5.91 17.06 1.82
N SER A 241 6.90 16.46 1.16
CA SER A 241 8.04 17.20 0.58
C SER A 241 7.74 17.73 -0.81
N SER A 242 6.83 17.10 -1.55
CA SER A 242 6.50 17.50 -2.92
C SER A 242 5.70 18.82 -2.95
N PRO A 243 6.12 19.82 -3.73
CA PRO A 243 5.35 21.05 -3.88
C PRO A 243 3.99 20.72 -4.54
N THR A 244 2.92 21.26 -3.97
CA THR A 244 1.57 21.16 -4.55
C THR A 244 1.54 22.04 -5.79
N VAL A 245 1.66 21.45 -6.98
CA VAL A 245 1.57 22.21 -8.23
C VAL A 245 0.12 22.13 -8.72
N PHE A 246 -0.55 23.28 -8.76
CA PHE A 246 -1.83 23.42 -9.41
C PHE A 246 -1.60 23.51 -10.92
N SER A 247 -2.00 22.47 -11.67
CA SER A 247 -2.03 22.56 -13.12
C SER A 247 -3.10 23.57 -13.56
N SER A 248 -2.91 24.21 -14.72
CA SER A 248 -3.90 25.12 -15.33
C SER A 248 -5.27 24.49 -15.52
N ASP A 249 -5.32 23.15 -15.57
CA ASP A 249 -6.53 22.36 -15.80
C ASP A 249 -7.27 22.01 -14.49
N GLY A 250 -6.84 22.58 -13.36
CA GLY A 250 -7.45 22.33 -12.04
C GLY A 250 -7.10 20.96 -11.43
N ILE A 251 -6.23 20.19 -12.08
CA ILE A 251 -5.68 18.94 -11.55
C ILE A 251 -4.47 19.26 -10.68
N ILE A 252 -4.52 18.85 -9.41
CA ILE A 252 -3.37 18.92 -8.50
C ILE A 252 -2.39 17.84 -8.94
N ALA A 253 -1.19 18.22 -9.36
CA ALA A 253 -0.11 17.27 -9.57
C ALA A 253 0.41 16.85 -8.18
N SER A 254 -0.19 15.80 -7.63
CA SER A 254 0.23 15.19 -6.36
C SER A 254 1.21 14.05 -6.62
N PRO A 255 2.22 13.83 -5.75
CA PRO A 255 2.99 12.57 -5.76
C PRO A 255 2.13 11.35 -5.40
N VAL A 256 0.94 11.57 -4.82
CA VAL A 256 -0.06 10.55 -4.50
C VAL A 256 -0.96 10.42 -5.73
N CYS A 257 -0.82 9.31 -6.47
CA CYS A 257 -1.37 9.19 -7.82
C CYS A 257 -2.62 8.29 -7.87
N CYS A 258 -2.81 7.42 -6.89
CA CYS A 258 -3.93 6.48 -6.86
C CYS A 258 -4.55 6.32 -5.47
N ILE A 259 -5.73 5.68 -5.41
CA ILE A 259 -6.46 5.43 -4.16
C ILE A 259 -5.62 4.67 -3.12
N SER A 260 -4.73 3.78 -3.58
CA SER A 260 -3.83 3.02 -2.72
C SER A 260 -2.78 3.92 -2.04
N ASP A 261 -2.34 4.99 -2.69
CA ASP A 261 -1.37 5.92 -2.12
C ASP A 261 -2.01 6.78 -1.02
N TYR A 262 -3.26 7.20 -1.21
CA TYR A 262 -4.02 7.89 -0.18
C TYR A 262 -4.25 7.00 1.05
N TRP A 263 -4.61 5.74 0.81
CA TRP A 263 -4.78 4.78 1.88
C TRP A 263 -3.47 4.51 2.62
N SER A 264 -2.36 4.34 1.90
CA SER A 264 -1.06 4.12 2.54
C SER A 264 -0.62 5.34 3.36
N LEU A 265 -0.90 6.56 2.89
CA LEU A 265 -0.64 7.78 3.65
C LEU A 265 -1.48 7.86 4.94
N TYR A 266 -2.78 7.53 4.86
CA TYR A 266 -3.66 7.45 6.02
C TYR A 266 -3.17 6.42 7.05
N VAL A 267 -2.90 5.19 6.61
CA VAL A 267 -2.39 4.12 7.47
C VAL A 267 -1.03 4.50 8.06
N SER A 268 -0.16 5.16 7.30
CA SER A 268 1.14 5.65 7.80
C SER A 268 0.97 6.62 8.97
N ALA A 269 -0.02 7.50 8.91
CA ALA A 269 -0.35 8.40 10.01
C ALA A 269 -0.82 7.63 11.26
N LEU A 270 -1.64 6.57 11.08
CA LEU A 270 -2.07 5.69 12.17
C LEU A 270 -0.91 4.89 12.78
N ILE A 271 0.04 4.42 11.96
CA ILE A 271 1.25 3.74 12.42
C ILE A 271 2.06 4.69 13.31
N CYS A 272 2.36 5.90 12.84
CA CYS A 272 3.08 6.89 13.65
C CYS A 272 2.34 7.25 14.95
N TRP A 273 1.01 7.40 14.88
CA TRP A 273 0.16 7.65 16.04
C TRP A 273 0.27 6.53 17.09
N SER A 274 0.02 5.29 16.69
CA SER A 274 0.04 4.12 17.58
C SER A 274 1.43 3.85 18.15
N PHE A 275 2.49 4.00 17.35
CA PHE A 275 3.88 3.88 17.80
C PHE A 275 4.23 4.94 18.86
N GLY A 276 3.83 6.20 18.66
CA GLY A 276 4.11 7.28 19.62
C GLY A 276 3.33 7.18 20.94
N HIS A 277 2.19 6.48 20.94
CA HIS A 277 1.35 6.35 22.13
C HIS A 277 1.99 5.55 23.28
N ARG A 278 2.99 4.68 23.01
CA ARG A 278 3.65 3.87 24.06
C ARG A 278 4.34 4.68 25.17
N TYR A 279 4.60 5.98 24.94
CA TYR A 279 5.26 6.86 25.90
C TYR A 279 4.31 7.83 26.63
N GLN A 280 3.01 7.80 26.31
CA GLN A 280 2.02 8.65 26.96
C GLN A 280 1.63 8.12 28.35
N ASP A 281 1.68 6.80 28.57
CA ASP A 281 1.29 6.14 29.83
C ASP A 281 2.34 6.23 30.96
N LEU A 282 3.50 6.88 30.74
CA LEU A 282 4.45 7.12 31.83
C LEU A 282 3.92 8.23 32.75
N PRO A 283 3.70 7.98 34.06
CA PRO A 283 3.18 8.98 34.97
C PRO A 283 4.14 10.18 35.00
N THR A 284 3.65 11.30 34.48
CA THR A 284 4.18 12.60 34.87
C THR A 284 3.87 12.74 36.36
N ASN A 285 4.89 12.64 37.20
CA ASN A 285 4.80 13.00 38.61
C ASN A 285 4.07 14.34 38.74
N GLY A 286 2.85 14.32 39.29
CA GLY A 286 2.10 15.53 39.59
C GLY A 286 0.60 15.42 39.36
N THR A 287 -0.10 15.19 40.47
CA THR A 287 -1.50 15.59 40.72
C THR A 287 -2.58 14.63 40.21
N SER A 288 -2.94 13.71 41.12
CA SER A 288 -4.18 12.95 41.11
C SER A 288 -5.39 13.89 41.00
N GLY A 289 -6.20 13.72 39.95
CA GLY A 289 -7.42 14.47 39.70
C GLY A 289 -8.56 13.50 39.42
N THR A 290 -9.49 13.42 40.35
CA THR A 290 -10.61 12.50 40.48
C THR A 290 -11.51 12.43 39.24
N LEU A 291 -11.85 11.20 38.83
CA LEU A 291 -12.80 10.86 37.76
C LEU A 291 -14.19 11.43 38.03
N THR A 292 -14.74 12.20 37.08
CA THR A 292 -16.19 12.44 36.96
C THR A 292 -16.68 12.01 35.58
N ARG A 293 -17.46 10.94 35.61
CA ARG A 293 -18.19 10.32 34.49
C ARG A 293 -19.33 11.24 34.04
N SER A 294 -19.43 11.52 32.75
CA SER A 294 -20.67 12.04 32.16
C SER A 294 -20.92 11.47 30.76
N ASN A 295 -22.14 10.97 30.56
CA ASN A 295 -22.68 10.35 29.35
C ASN A 295 -22.90 11.41 28.25
N PRO A 296 -22.79 11.07 26.94
CA PRO A 296 -23.29 11.95 25.91
C PRO A 296 -24.72 11.53 25.53
N SER A 297 -25.68 12.40 25.85
CA SER A 297 -27.00 12.41 25.21
C SER A 297 -26.95 13.25 23.93
N THR A 298 -27.47 12.65 22.87
CA THR A 298 -28.01 13.19 21.61
C THR A 298 -28.18 14.70 21.53
N GLN A 299 -27.44 15.38 20.64
CA GLN A 299 -27.94 16.53 19.88
C GLN A 299 -27.26 16.60 18.50
N LEU A 300 -28.03 16.26 17.45
CA LEU A 300 -27.80 16.72 16.10
C LEU A 300 -27.92 18.25 16.08
N ARG A 301 -26.92 18.95 15.53
CA ARG A 301 -27.13 20.28 14.94
C ARG A 301 -26.41 20.39 13.60
N ALA A 302 -27.10 21.12 12.72
CA ALA A 302 -26.90 21.28 11.30
C ALA A 302 -25.50 21.74 10.91
N VAL A 303 -25.02 21.21 9.78
CA VAL A 303 -23.83 21.64 9.07
C VAL A 303 -24.22 22.83 8.21
N ASP A 304 -23.71 24.02 8.54
CA ASP A 304 -23.70 25.15 7.63
C ASP A 304 -22.65 24.90 6.54
N THR A 305 -23.08 25.06 5.29
CA THR A 305 -22.29 24.89 4.08
C THR A 305 -21.60 26.20 3.72
N ASP A 306 -20.45 26.49 4.33
CA ASP A 306 -19.46 27.40 3.73
C ASP A 306 -18.11 27.25 4.46
N ASP A 307 -17.32 26.24 4.11
CA ASP A 307 -15.93 26.13 4.56
C ASP A 307 -15.13 25.40 3.48
N THR A 308 -14.55 26.17 2.56
CA THR A 308 -13.40 25.69 1.80
C THR A 308 -12.19 25.80 2.73
N PRO A 309 -11.54 24.70 3.16
CA PRO A 309 -10.45 24.78 4.12
C PRO A 309 -9.24 25.50 3.51
N PRO A 310 -8.55 26.39 4.25
CA PRO A 310 -7.29 26.94 3.80
C PRO A 310 -6.25 25.82 3.64
N PRO A 311 -5.27 25.98 2.73
CA PRO A 311 -4.16 25.04 2.58
C PRO A 311 -3.47 24.81 3.93
N PRO A 312 -2.75 23.67 4.11
CA PRO A 312 -2.00 23.42 5.32
C PRO A 312 -1.19 24.67 5.67
N THR A 313 -1.42 25.24 6.86
CA THR A 313 -0.60 26.37 7.29
C THR A 313 0.83 25.89 7.19
N SER A 314 1.67 26.63 6.47
CA SER A 314 3.05 26.21 6.14
C SER A 314 3.80 25.70 7.38
N ASP A 315 3.50 26.29 8.53
CA ASP A 315 3.99 25.90 9.85
C ASP A 315 3.66 24.45 10.29
N ILE A 316 2.44 23.94 10.08
CA ILE A 316 2.07 22.55 10.43
C ILE A 316 2.84 21.56 9.56
N ARG A 317 2.90 21.82 8.25
CA ARG A 317 3.63 20.98 7.29
C ARG A 317 5.13 20.97 7.60
N ILE A 318 5.72 22.12 7.91
CA ILE A 318 7.14 22.22 8.27
C ILE A 318 7.43 21.43 9.56
N LYS A 319 6.58 21.55 10.59
CA LYS A 319 6.74 20.79 11.85
C LYS A 319 6.67 19.29 11.61
N ALA A 320 5.69 18.82 10.84
CA ALA A 320 5.57 17.40 10.50
C ALA A 320 6.79 16.89 9.70
N LEU A 321 7.28 17.67 8.74
CA LEU A 321 8.49 17.33 7.98
C LEU A 321 9.74 17.27 8.86
N THR A 322 9.92 18.21 9.79
CA THR A 322 11.04 18.20 10.73
C THR A 322 11.00 16.95 11.59
N PHE A 323 9.84 16.65 12.18
CA PHE A 323 9.65 15.45 13.00
C PHE A 323 9.96 14.17 12.23
N VAL A 324 9.41 14.02 11.02
CA VAL A 324 9.63 12.84 10.19
C VAL A 324 11.10 12.71 9.79
N LYS A 325 11.78 13.80 9.42
CA LYS A 325 13.22 13.79 9.13
C LYS A 325 14.05 13.34 10.33
N GLU A 326 13.70 13.80 11.54
CA GLU A 326 14.39 13.38 12.76
C GLU A 326 14.20 11.89 13.04
N MET A 327 13.05 11.32 12.72
CA MET A 327 12.80 9.88 12.85
C MET A 327 13.59 9.07 11.83
N LEU A 328 13.67 9.54 10.58
CA LEU A 328 14.42 8.88 9.51
C LEU A 328 15.95 8.95 9.71
N GLN A 329 16.44 9.82 10.59
CA GLN A 329 17.86 9.86 10.98
C GLN A 329 18.23 8.78 11.99
N LEU A 330 17.24 8.16 12.64
CA LEU A 330 17.46 7.11 13.64
C LEU A 330 17.41 5.75 12.97
N SER A 331 18.27 4.83 13.41
CA SER A 331 18.12 3.43 13.04
C SER A 331 16.84 2.84 13.65
N THR A 332 16.39 1.71 13.13
CA THR A 332 15.20 1.02 13.67
C THR A 332 15.38 0.63 15.15
N GLU A 333 16.60 0.25 15.53
CA GLU A 333 16.98 -0.07 16.91
C GLU A 333 16.94 1.17 17.82
N GLU A 334 17.41 2.31 17.32
CA GLU A 334 17.38 3.58 18.03
C GLU A 334 15.96 4.12 18.21
N LEU A 335 15.08 3.91 17.22
CA LEU A 335 13.66 4.31 17.27
C LEU A 335 12.91 3.68 18.46
N ILE A 336 13.27 2.46 18.86
CA ILE A 336 12.63 1.75 19.98
C ILE A 336 13.07 2.33 21.33
N THR A 337 14.34 2.75 21.42
CA THR A 337 14.94 3.21 22.68
C THR A 337 14.77 4.71 22.92
N SER A 338 14.55 5.49 21.85
CA SER A 338 14.37 6.94 21.89
C SER A 338 13.01 7.37 22.46
N LYS A 339 12.94 7.52 23.79
CA LYS A 339 11.72 7.95 24.52
C LYS A 339 11.36 9.43 24.35
N ALA A 340 12.37 10.29 24.22
CA ALA A 340 12.20 11.75 24.33
C ALA A 340 11.59 12.38 23.06
N ARG A 341 11.91 11.85 21.88
CA ARG A 341 11.48 12.41 20.58
C ARG A 341 10.04 12.04 20.23
N MET A 342 9.52 10.91 20.74
CA MET A 342 8.26 10.32 20.28
C MET A 342 6.99 10.85 20.98
N LYS A 343 7.12 11.42 22.19
CA LYS A 343 5.98 11.67 23.10
C LYS A 343 5.07 12.85 22.72
N ARG A 344 5.51 13.79 21.87
CA ARG A 344 4.82 15.10 21.71
C ARG A 344 4.38 15.50 20.30
N GLU A 345 4.79 14.81 19.25
CA GLU A 345 4.69 15.38 17.90
C GLU A 345 3.87 14.58 16.88
N THR A 346 3.33 13.41 17.26
CA THR A 346 2.44 12.64 16.37
C THR A 346 1.17 13.40 15.99
N ALA A 347 0.70 14.31 16.84
CA ALA A 347 -0.42 15.19 16.53
C ALA A 347 -0.15 16.12 15.33
N GLY A 348 1.10 16.56 15.15
CA GLY A 348 1.50 17.37 14.00
C GLY A 348 1.46 16.58 12.68
N ILE A 349 1.86 15.31 12.71
CA ILE A 349 1.68 14.40 11.57
C ILE A 349 0.19 14.25 11.25
N ILE A 350 -0.63 13.95 12.26
CA ILE A 350 -2.07 13.72 12.05
C ILE A 350 -2.72 14.94 11.41
N ASP A 351 -2.38 16.14 11.88
CA ASP A 351 -2.88 17.40 11.29
C ASP A 351 -2.38 17.61 9.86
N ALA A 352 -1.09 17.40 9.60
CA ALA A 352 -0.49 17.59 8.27
C ALA A 352 -1.04 16.62 7.24
N VAL A 353 -1.16 15.33 7.59
CA VAL A 353 -1.74 14.30 6.71
C VAL A 353 -3.21 14.58 6.47
N ARG A 354 -3.99 14.93 7.50
CA ARG A 354 -5.39 15.31 7.34
C ARG A 354 -5.55 16.48 6.37
N GLN A 355 -4.76 17.54 6.53
CA GLN A 355 -4.79 18.71 5.64
C GLN A 355 -4.40 18.35 4.20
N GLN A 356 -3.43 17.44 4.01
CA GLN A 356 -3.08 16.95 2.69
C GLN A 356 -4.25 16.20 2.04
N LEU A 357 -4.90 15.30 2.78
CA LEU A 357 -6.07 14.56 2.29
C LEU A 357 -7.25 15.50 1.99
N GLU A 358 -7.48 16.52 2.81
CA GLU A 358 -8.52 17.53 2.58
C GLU A 358 -8.26 18.38 1.32
N LEU A 359 -7.01 18.79 1.12
CA LEU A 359 -6.59 19.58 -0.03
C LEU A 359 -6.74 18.80 -1.34
N GLU A 360 -6.50 17.49 -1.32
CA GLU A 360 -6.59 16.64 -2.51
C GLU A 360 -8.00 16.05 -2.72
N ASN A 361 -8.84 15.99 -1.68
CA ASN A 361 -10.23 15.54 -1.76
C ASN A 361 -11.18 16.62 -2.35
N VAL A 362 -10.72 17.47 -3.27
CA VAL A 362 -11.53 18.53 -3.88
C VAL A 362 -12.80 17.92 -4.50
N GLY A 363 -13.96 18.25 -3.90
CA GLY A 363 -15.28 17.84 -4.38
C GLY A 363 -15.85 16.56 -3.75
N ASN A 364 -15.34 16.07 -2.61
CA ASN A 364 -15.90 14.92 -1.87
C ASN A 364 -16.08 13.64 -2.70
N LYS A 365 -15.20 13.41 -3.69
CA LYS A 365 -15.38 12.36 -4.69
C LYS A 365 -15.03 10.96 -4.18
N CYS A 366 -14.33 10.84 -3.04
CA CYS A 366 -13.90 9.57 -2.49
C CYS A 366 -14.38 9.39 -1.04
N GLY A 367 -15.36 8.49 -0.83
CA GLY A 367 -15.89 8.19 0.51
C GLY A 367 -14.84 7.68 1.49
N LEU A 368 -13.85 6.91 1.01
CA LEU A 368 -12.72 6.45 1.82
C LEU A 368 -11.94 7.62 2.43
N LEU A 369 -11.67 8.67 1.66
CA LEU A 369 -10.96 9.85 2.14
C LEU A 369 -11.76 10.59 3.21
N VAL A 370 -13.07 10.69 3.04
CA VAL A 370 -13.97 11.32 4.02
C VAL A 370 -13.90 10.57 5.35
N ASP A 371 -13.99 9.24 5.33
CA ASP A 371 -13.89 8.41 6.54
C ASP A 371 -12.51 8.56 7.21
N SER A 372 -11.42 8.51 6.43
CA SER A 372 -10.06 8.75 6.91
C SER A 372 -9.92 10.12 7.60
N ILE A 373 -10.41 11.20 6.99
CA ILE A 373 -10.37 12.56 7.54
C ILE A 373 -11.16 12.63 8.87
N VAL A 374 -12.32 11.98 8.94
CA VAL A 374 -13.14 11.91 10.16
C VAL A 374 -12.39 11.18 11.27
N VAL A 375 -11.75 10.05 10.98
CA VAL A 375 -10.96 9.29 11.96
C VAL A 375 -9.78 10.13 12.47
N LEU A 376 -9.00 10.73 11.57
CA LEU A 376 -7.87 11.60 11.95
C LEU A 376 -8.32 12.78 12.82
N SER A 377 -9.48 13.37 12.50
CA SER A 377 -10.09 14.45 13.29
C SER A 377 -10.50 14.00 14.69
N LYS A 378 -11.04 12.78 14.84
CA LYS A 378 -11.37 12.19 16.14
C LYS A 378 -10.12 11.94 16.95
N LEU A 379 -9.12 11.30 16.36
CA LEU A 379 -7.82 11.02 17.00
C LEU A 379 -7.17 12.29 17.52
N ARG A 380 -7.22 13.38 16.75
CA ARG A 380 -6.72 14.69 17.17
C ARG A 380 -7.40 15.22 18.44
N LYS A 381 -8.73 15.09 18.52
CA LYS A 381 -9.52 15.53 19.69
C LYS A 381 -9.25 14.65 20.91
N THR A 382 -9.12 13.33 20.72
CA THR A 382 -8.97 12.35 21.79
C THR A 382 -7.53 12.18 22.29
N ALA A 383 -6.52 12.51 21.48
CA ALA A 383 -5.11 12.49 21.88
C ALA A 383 -4.81 13.43 23.07
N SER A 384 -5.71 14.39 23.36
CA SER A 384 -5.62 15.28 24.52
C SER A 384 -6.32 14.78 25.79
N LYS A 385 -7.14 13.72 25.71
CA LYS A 385 -8.11 13.39 26.77
C LYS A 385 -8.23 11.91 27.17
N THR A 386 -7.59 10.97 26.46
CA THR A 386 -7.90 9.54 26.65
C THR A 386 -6.66 8.65 26.65
N HIS A 387 -6.56 7.81 27.69
CA HIS A 387 -5.78 6.57 27.67
C HIS A 387 -6.53 5.58 26.77
N TRP A 388 -5.99 5.31 25.58
CA TRP A 388 -6.53 4.32 24.64
C TRP A 388 -6.11 2.88 25.00
N PHE A 389 -5.26 2.74 26.03
CA PHE A 389 -4.58 1.51 26.46
C PHE A 389 -4.85 1.12 27.90
#